data_AF-M1PU18-F1
#
_entry.id   AF-M1PU18-F1
#
_cell.length_a   1.000
_cell.length_b   1.000
_cell.length_c   1.000
_cell.angle_alpha   90.00
_cell.angle_beta   90.00
_cell.angle_gamma   90.00
#
_symmetry.space_group_name_H-M   'P 1'
#
loop_
_entity.id
_entity.type
_entity.pdbx_description
1 polymer ?
#
loop_
_entity_poly.entity_id
_entity_poly.type
_entity_poly.pdbx_seq_one_letter_code
_entity_poly.pdbx_strand_id
1 'polypeptide(L)'
;MPFVNKIQGEKIKEAAKRKLISFVKKHETDMHNIQEATITGKIDVIIHDGDQLEVRDYKTSDSVITEAESAMQIQMYSIGMKILGENVTKGSVAYLSDAKVAYVEVDDSRLKP
;
A
#
# COMPACT_ATOMS: atom_id res chain seq x y z
N MET A 1 -19.25 -5.03 -4.65
CA MET A 1 -18.98 -6.41 -4.18
C MET A 1 -18.98 -6.41 -2.65
N PRO A 2 -19.74 -7.31 -1.99
CA PRO A 2 -19.95 -7.29 -0.54
C PRO A 2 -18.76 -7.94 0.19
N PHE A 3 -18.25 -7.23 1.19
CA PHE A 3 -17.46 -7.68 2.33
C PHE A 3 -16.51 -8.88 2.09
N VAL A 4 -15.26 -8.58 1.74
CA VAL A 4 -14.14 -9.52 1.94
C VAL A 4 -14.16 -9.89 3.43
N ASN A 5 -14.50 -11.13 3.70
CA ASN A 5 -14.57 -11.68 5.04
C ASN A 5 -13.21 -11.46 5.72
N LYS A 6 -13.14 -10.88 6.93
CA LYS A 6 -11.88 -10.49 7.61
C LYS A 6 -10.82 -11.60 7.59
N ILE A 7 -11.28 -12.85 7.66
CA ILE A 7 -10.46 -14.08 7.60
C ILE A 7 -9.71 -14.24 6.26
N GLN A 8 -10.32 -13.87 5.13
CA GLN A 8 -9.67 -13.92 3.81
C GLN A 8 -8.65 -12.79 3.66
N GLY A 9 -8.94 -11.60 4.16
CA GLY A 9 -7.99 -10.47 4.18
C GLY A 9 -6.72 -10.80 4.96
N GLU A 10 -6.84 -11.41 6.13
CA GLU A 10 -5.67 -11.84 6.91
C GLU A 10 -4.85 -12.92 6.22
N LYS A 11 -5.48 -13.90 5.57
CA LYS A 11 -4.76 -14.93 4.80
C LYS A 11 -3.97 -14.36 3.63
N ILE A 12 -4.54 -13.37 2.94
CA ILE A 12 -3.88 -12.66 1.85
C ILE A 12 -2.69 -11.83 2.38
N LYS A 13 -2.89 -11.12 3.50
CA LYS A 13 -1.86 -10.32 4.20
C LYS A 13 -0.65 -11.16 4.59
N GLU A 14 -0.89 -12.34 5.17
CA GLU A 14 0.15 -13.29 5.56
C GLU A 14 0.87 -13.91 4.35
N ALA A 15 0.15 -14.19 3.25
CA ALA A 15 0.76 -14.68 2.03
C ALA A 15 1.71 -13.63 1.40
N ALA A 16 1.30 -12.36 1.36
CA ALA A 16 2.14 -11.27 0.88
C ALA A 16 3.37 -11.05 1.75
N LYS A 17 3.21 -11.06 3.09
CA LYS A 17 4.32 -10.94 4.05
C LYS A 17 5.35 -12.05 3.85
N ARG A 18 4.89 -13.30 3.69
CA ARG A 18 5.79 -14.43 3.42
C ARG A 18 6.54 -14.28 2.09
N LYS A 19 5.86 -13.84 1.03
CA LYS A 19 6.52 -13.58 -0.26
C LYS A 19 7.59 -12.50 -0.13
N LEU A 20 7.31 -11.41 0.56
CA LEU A 20 8.26 -10.32 0.77
C LEU A 20 9.48 -10.79 1.57
N ILE A 21 9.26 -11.48 2.70
CA ILE A 21 10.35 -12.03 3.52
C ILE A 21 11.18 -13.03 2.70
N SER A 22 10.53 -13.89 1.90
CA SER A 22 11.23 -14.86 1.06
C SER A 22 12.06 -14.18 -0.03
N PHE A 23 11.58 -13.07 -0.58
CA PHE A 23 12.29 -12.28 -1.58
C PHE A 23 13.53 -11.62 -0.96
N VAL A 24 13.36 -10.95 0.18
CA VAL A 24 14.46 -10.30 0.92
C VAL A 24 15.52 -11.32 1.33
N LYS A 25 15.12 -12.50 1.84
CA LYS A 25 16.07 -13.57 2.19
C LYS A 25 16.79 -14.13 0.96
N LYS A 26 16.10 -14.27 -0.16
CA LYS A 26 16.69 -14.79 -1.41
C LYS A 26 17.70 -13.80 -2.01
N HIS A 27 17.49 -12.50 -1.78
CA HIS A 27 18.28 -11.41 -2.33
C HIS A 27 19.08 -10.68 -1.25
N GLU A 28 19.45 -11.36 -0.16
CA GLU A 28 20.15 -10.77 1.00
C GLU A 28 21.47 -10.08 0.60
N THR A 29 22.19 -10.65 -0.37
CA THR A 29 23.42 -10.06 -0.93
C THR A 29 23.13 -8.76 -1.69
N ASP A 30 22.01 -8.68 -2.41
CA ASP A 30 21.61 -7.45 -3.12
C ASP A 30 21.23 -6.37 -2.11
N MET A 31 20.57 -6.74 -1.00
CA MET A 31 20.23 -5.81 0.08
C MET A 31 21.48 -5.24 0.77
N HIS A 32 22.56 -6.01 0.86
CA HIS A 32 23.83 -5.57 1.44
C HIS A 32 24.62 -4.60 0.53
N ASN A 33 24.35 -4.62 -0.78
CA ASN A 33 25.04 -3.81 -1.78
C ASN A 33 24.25 -2.57 -2.22
N ILE A 34 23.00 -2.40 -1.76
CA ILE A 34 22.22 -1.19 -1.96
C ILE A 34 22.70 -0.14 -0.96
N GLN A 35 23.63 0.72 -1.38
CA GLN A 35 24.17 1.74 -0.48
C GLN A 35 23.22 2.91 -0.26
N GLU A 36 22.35 3.30 -1.20
CA GLU A 36 21.25 4.24 -0.96
C GLU A 36 20.15 4.03 -2.01
N ALA A 37 19.13 3.21 -1.71
CA ALA A 37 17.94 3.12 -2.57
C ALA A 37 16.95 4.23 -2.19
N THR A 38 16.87 5.26 -3.01
CA THR A 38 15.77 6.24 -2.92
C THR A 38 14.55 5.68 -3.65
N ILE A 39 13.55 5.22 -2.91
CA ILE A 39 12.25 4.85 -3.48
C ILE A 39 11.48 6.13 -3.77
N THR A 40 11.30 6.45 -5.06
CA THR A 40 10.50 7.59 -5.50
C THR A 40 9.14 7.11 -6.02
N GLY A 41 8.10 7.86 -5.69
CA GLY A 41 6.75 7.61 -6.20
C GLY A 41 5.91 8.87 -6.10
N LYS A 42 4.85 8.92 -6.89
CA LYS A 42 3.91 10.04 -6.93
C LYS A 42 2.57 9.56 -6.42
N ILE A 43 2.01 10.30 -5.46
CA ILE A 43 0.63 10.13 -5.03
C ILE A 43 -0.26 10.83 -6.06
N ASP A 44 -1.29 10.13 -6.57
CA ASP A 44 -2.22 10.72 -7.52
C ASP A 44 -3.06 11.81 -6.86
N VAL A 45 -3.71 11.48 -5.73
CA VAL A 45 -4.58 12.40 -5.01
C VAL A 45 -4.41 12.25 -3.50
N ILE A 46 -4.37 13.40 -2.82
CA ILE A 46 -4.48 13.52 -1.37
C ILE A 46 -5.81 14.21 -1.07
N ILE A 47 -6.69 13.56 -0.32
CA ILE A 47 -7.99 14.09 0.07
C ILE A 47 -7.90 14.51 1.54
N HIS A 48 -8.34 15.73 1.84
CA HIS A 48 -8.37 16.28 3.18
C HIS A 48 -9.77 16.13 3.79
N ASP A 49 -9.84 15.63 5.01
CA ASP A 49 -11.04 15.54 5.84
C ASP A 49 -10.70 16.11 7.22
N GLY A 50 -10.73 17.44 7.32
CA GLY A 50 -10.22 18.15 8.49
C GLY A 50 -8.71 17.99 8.65
N ASP A 51 -8.29 17.42 9.77
CA ASP A 51 -6.89 17.11 10.10
C ASP A 51 -6.45 15.72 9.58
N GLN A 52 -7.34 14.99 8.92
CA GLN A 52 -7.06 13.65 8.43
C GLN A 52 -6.85 13.64 6.93
N LEU A 53 -5.90 12.82 6.49
CA LEU A 53 -5.60 12.63 5.08
C LEU A 53 -5.98 11.24 4.60
N GLU A 54 -6.52 11.20 3.39
CA GLU A 54 -6.64 10.00 2.59
C GLU A 54 -5.70 10.06 1.39
N VAL A 55 -4.90 9.02 1.21
CA VAL A 55 -4.11 8.79 0.00
C VAL A 55 -4.92 7.94 -0.97
N ARG A 56 -5.13 8.44 -2.20
CA ARG A 56 -5.88 7.73 -3.24
C ARG A 56 -5.08 7.61 -4.53
N ASP A 57 -5.05 6.39 -5.07
CA ASP A 57 -4.45 6.05 -6.36
C ASP A 57 -5.55 5.67 -7.36
N TYR A 58 -5.41 6.09 -8.61
CA TYR A 58 -6.39 5.82 -9.67
C TYR A 58 -5.85 4.78 -10.66
N LYS A 59 -6.63 3.73 -10.88
CA LYS A 59 -6.34 2.70 -11.88
C LYS A 59 -7.42 2.72 -12.96
N THR A 60 -6.99 2.81 -14.21
CA THR A 60 -7.78 2.44 -15.38
C THR A 60 -7.68 0.92 -15.54
N SER A 61 -8.79 0.22 -15.80
CA SER A 61 -8.96 -1.26 -15.77
C SER A 61 -7.93 -2.13 -16.50
N ASP A 62 -7.03 -1.54 -17.27
CA ASP A 62 -6.17 -2.27 -18.21
C ASP A 62 -4.85 -2.73 -17.58
N SER A 63 -4.62 -2.44 -16.29
CA SER A 63 -3.37 -2.80 -15.63
C SER A 63 -3.41 -4.22 -15.06
N VAL A 64 -2.41 -5.04 -15.41
CA VAL A 64 -2.11 -6.40 -14.87
C VAL A 64 -1.67 -6.34 -13.39
N ILE A 65 -1.98 -5.26 -12.68
CA ILE A 65 -1.55 -5.03 -11.30
C ILE A 65 -2.59 -5.66 -10.38
N THR A 66 -2.13 -6.52 -9.48
CA THR A 66 -2.98 -7.20 -8.51
C THR A 66 -3.47 -6.22 -7.44
N GLU A 67 -4.63 -6.48 -6.83
CA GLU A 67 -5.13 -5.67 -5.71
C GLU A 67 -4.09 -5.55 -4.58
N ALA A 68 -3.27 -6.57 -4.37
CA ALA A 68 -2.22 -6.59 -3.36
C ALA A 68 -1.06 -5.61 -3.68
N GLU A 69 -0.68 -5.48 -4.95
CA GLU A 69 0.36 -4.56 -5.39
C GLU A 69 -0.13 -3.10 -5.29
N SER A 70 -1.37 -2.83 -5.72
CA SER A 70 -1.98 -1.51 -5.54
C SER A 70 -2.12 -1.14 -4.06
N ALA A 71 -2.50 -2.09 -3.20
CA ALA A 71 -2.55 -1.88 -1.76
C ALA A 71 -1.16 -1.60 -1.16
N MET A 72 -0.12 -2.29 -1.62
CA MET A 72 1.26 -2.04 -1.18
C MET A 72 1.72 -0.63 -1.56
N GLN A 73 1.40 -0.15 -2.76
CA GLN A 73 1.71 1.20 -3.20
C GLN A 73 1.08 2.25 -2.26
N ILE A 74 -0.21 2.12 -1.97
CA ILE A 74 -0.92 3.00 -1.03
C ILE A 74 -0.31 2.96 0.37
N GLN A 75 0.08 1.77 0.85
CA GLN A 75 0.73 1.61 2.15
C GLN A 75 2.08 2.33 2.20
N MET A 76 2.92 2.17 1.18
CA MET A 76 4.21 2.85 1.10
C MET A 76 4.07 4.37 1.09
N TYR A 77 3.11 4.90 0.34
CA TYR A 77 2.83 6.35 0.33
C TYR A 77 2.33 6.85 1.68
N SER A 78 1.41 6.13 2.30
CA SER A 78 0.88 6.48 3.61
C SER A 78 1.98 6.49 4.68
N ILE A 79 2.88 5.50 4.65
CA ILE A 79 4.05 5.44 5.51
C ILE A 79 4.96 6.65 5.28
N GLY A 80 5.31 6.94 4.02
CA GLY A 80 6.18 8.06 3.68
C GLY A 80 5.62 9.39 4.16
N MET A 81 4.32 9.62 3.96
CA MET A 81 3.64 10.83 4.44
C MET A 81 3.62 10.93 5.97
N LYS A 82 3.35 9.81 6.67
CA LYS A 82 3.39 9.78 8.14
C LYS A 82 4.78 10.09 8.69
N ILE A 83 5.83 9.60 8.06
CA ILE A 83 7.22 9.93 8.41
C ILE A 83 7.48 11.44 8.27
N LEU A 84 6.83 12.10 7.30
CA LEU A 84 6.90 13.55 7.10
C LEU A 84 6.00 14.34 8.07
N GLY A 85 5.30 13.67 8.99
CA GLY A 85 4.45 14.30 10.00
C GLY A 85 2.98 14.46 9.60
N GLU A 86 2.58 13.92 8.45
CA GLU A 86 1.22 14.03 7.95
C GLU A 86 0.29 12.98 8.59
N ASN A 87 -0.93 13.38 8.94
CA ASN A 87 -1.90 12.51 9.62
C ASN A 87 -2.74 11.69 8.62
N VAL A 88 -2.09 10.73 7.95
CA VAL A 88 -2.79 9.83 7.02
C VAL A 88 -3.58 8.77 7.78
N THR A 89 -4.91 8.79 7.68
CA THR A 89 -5.80 7.84 8.36
C THR A 89 -6.48 6.86 7.42
N LYS A 90 -6.49 7.15 6.11
CA LYS A 90 -7.17 6.35 5.09
C LYS A 90 -6.28 6.17 3.86
N GLY A 91 -6.44 5.02 3.22
CA GLY A 91 -5.86 4.75 1.91
C GLY A 91 -6.91 4.12 1.00
N SER A 92 -6.88 4.42 -0.29
CA SER A 92 -7.80 3.80 -1.24
C SER A 92 -7.27 3.71 -2.67
N VAL A 93 -7.83 2.78 -3.43
CA VAL A 93 -7.60 2.63 -4.86
C VAL A 93 -8.94 2.81 -5.57
N ALA A 94 -9.00 3.74 -6.52
CA ALA A 94 -10.17 4.01 -7.33
C ALA A 94 -10.00 3.38 -8.72
N TYR A 95 -10.84 2.40 -9.02
CA TYR A 95 -10.91 1.72 -10.31
C TYR A 95 -11.92 2.47 -11.19
N LEU A 96 -11.42 3.28 -12.12
CA LEU A 96 -12.22 4.20 -12.91
C LEU A 96 -13.24 3.49 -13.81
N SER A 97 -12.82 2.38 -14.43
CA SER A 97 -13.69 1.63 -15.35
C SER A 97 -14.83 0.91 -14.64
N ASP A 98 -14.62 0.52 -13.38
CA ASP A 98 -15.60 -0.19 -12.56
C ASP A 98 -16.39 0.75 -11.64
N ALA A 99 -16.10 2.06 -11.69
CA ALA A 99 -16.60 3.08 -10.76
C ALA A 99 -16.55 2.63 -9.29
N LYS A 100 -15.47 1.95 -8.91
CA LYS A 100 -15.31 1.28 -7.61
C LYS A 100 -14.14 1.86 -6.83
N VAL A 101 -14.35 2.09 -5.54
CA VAL A 101 -13.28 2.42 -4.60
C VAL A 101 -13.03 1.24 -3.67
N ALA A 102 -11.79 0.80 -3.57
CA ALA A 102 -11.33 -0.21 -2.62
C ALA A 102 -10.46 0.45 -1.56
N TYR A 103 -10.86 0.32 -0.29
CA TYR A 103 -10.10 0.87 0.82
C TYR A 103 -8.94 -0.06 1.21
N VAL A 104 -7.84 0.56 1.61
CA VAL A 104 -6.60 -0.08 2.01
C VAL A 104 -6.31 0.33 3.45
N GLU A 105 -6.00 -0.66 4.30
CA GLU A 105 -5.56 -0.40 5.67
C GLU A 105 -4.17 0.26 5.66
N VAL A 106 -4.03 1.36 6.40
CA VAL A 106 -2.81 2.18 6.49
C VAL A 106 -2.27 2.28 7.93
N ASP A 107 -2.60 1.31 8.79
CA ASP A 107 -2.23 1.27 10.20
C ASP A 107 -0.70 1.16 10.43
N ASP A 108 -0.23 1.85 11.45
CA ASP A 108 1.15 1.92 11.95
C ASP A 108 1.64 0.60 12.54
N SER A 109 0.73 -0.31 12.89
CA SER A 109 1.06 -1.65 13.41
C SER A 109 1.94 -2.49 12.46
N ARG A 110 2.04 -2.10 11.18
CA ARG A 110 2.90 -2.76 10.17
C ARG A 110 4.30 -2.16 10.06
N LEU A 111 4.60 -1.08 10.80
CA LEU A 111 5.90 -0.38 10.82
C LEU A 111 6.80 -0.78 11.99
N LYS A 112 6.35 -1.67 12.89
CA LYS A 112 7.19 -2.14 13.99
C LYS A 112 8.12 -3.25 13.48
N PRO A 113 9.45 -3.14 13.70
CA PRO A 113 10.42 -4.16 13.29
C PRO A 113 10.13 -5.51 13.96
#